data_AF-A0A673TFR7-F1
#
_entry.id   AF-A0A673TFR7-F1
#
_cell.length_a   1.000
_cell.length_b   1.000
_cell.length_c   1.000
_cell.angle_alpha   90.00
_cell.angle_beta   90.00
_cell.angle_gamma   90.00
#
_symmetry.space_group_name_H-M   'P 1'
#
loop_
_entity.id
_entity.type
_entity.pdbx_description
1 polymer ?
#
loop_
_entity_poly.entity_id
_entity_poly.type
_entity_poly.pdbx_seq_one_letter_code
_entity_poly.pdbx_strand_id
1 'polypeptide(L)'
;DRERGCTRASRLESGQEEEEVGDAGRLLLRVLHVSESPAPLTVRVSPSVKDVRPFIVGAVVRGMDLQAGNALKRFLTSQTRLHEELCEKRTAATIATHDLRAVRGPLLYGTRLPQDLKIVPLGRREVKAKDLVRQLQLEAEEHRKQKKRQNVSGLHRYLHLLDGKESYPCLVDADGDVISFPPITNSEKTKVKKTTSDLFLEVTSAASLQICKDVMDALVLKMAEIQKQTVESQEDGSLSDTEADALSGQLPDSGADAGAEKAGPASLVVEQVRVLDEDGPLRVVYPSKTDLGLAGPHVTVVR
;
A
#
# COMPACT_ATOMS: atom_id res chain seq x y z
N ASP A 1 11.50 -15.49 66.73
CA ASP A 1 12.24 -15.90 65.52
C ASP A 1 11.87 -17.31 65.10
N ARG A 2 11.25 -17.46 63.92
CA ARG A 2 10.85 -18.76 63.35
C ARG A 2 11.90 -19.25 62.35
N GLU A 3 12.52 -20.37 62.73
CA GLU A 3 12.98 -21.51 61.94
C GLU A 3 13.31 -21.37 60.44
N ARG A 4 14.62 -21.52 60.17
CA ARG A 4 15.30 -22.47 59.26
C ARG A 4 14.62 -22.87 57.94
N GLY A 5 15.34 -22.61 56.85
CA GLY A 5 15.31 -23.39 55.61
C GLY A 5 16.67 -23.33 54.91
N CYS A 6 17.45 -24.42 55.01
CA CYS A 6 18.68 -24.66 54.27
C CYS A 6 18.34 -25.42 53.00
N THR A 7 18.87 -25.03 51.84
CA THR A 7 19.46 -25.98 50.87
C THR A 7 20.21 -25.27 49.72
N ARG A 8 21.52 -25.57 49.69
CA ARG A 8 22.37 -25.88 48.53
C ARG A 8 22.44 -24.92 47.34
N ALA A 9 23.58 -24.24 47.31
CA ALA A 9 24.26 -23.79 46.11
C ALA A 9 24.71 -24.98 45.21
N SER A 10 24.50 -24.85 43.91
CA SER A 10 25.26 -25.56 42.88
C SER A 10 25.41 -24.68 41.63
N ARG A 11 26.60 -24.09 41.51
CA ARG A 11 27.42 -23.99 40.30
C ARG A 11 26.71 -23.58 38.99
N LEU A 12 26.74 -22.28 38.73
CA LEU A 12 26.50 -21.69 37.40
C LEU A 12 27.83 -21.62 36.65
N GLU A 13 28.08 -22.57 35.76
CA GLU A 13 28.95 -22.42 34.58
C GLU A 13 28.50 -23.45 33.54
N SER A 14 27.86 -23.01 32.46
CA SER A 14 28.00 -23.52 31.09
C SER A 14 26.78 -23.15 30.23
N GLY A 15 27.04 -22.55 29.07
CA GLY A 15 26.12 -22.57 27.94
C GLY A 15 25.26 -21.32 27.77
N GLN A 16 25.85 -20.21 27.31
CA GLN A 16 25.15 -19.39 26.34
C GLN A 16 25.08 -20.19 25.04
N GLU A 17 24.07 -21.05 24.92
CA GLU A 17 23.54 -21.41 23.62
C GLU A 17 22.70 -20.21 23.20
N GLU A 18 23.32 -19.34 22.40
CA GLU A 18 22.57 -18.39 21.60
C GLU A 18 21.59 -19.20 20.75
N GLU A 19 20.31 -18.94 20.97
CA GLU A 19 19.22 -19.41 20.14
C GLU A 19 19.43 -18.92 18.70
N GLU A 20 20.12 -19.72 17.87
CA GLU A 20 19.93 -19.75 16.43
C GLU A 20 18.50 -20.25 16.14
N VAL A 21 17.51 -19.39 16.39
CA VAL A 21 16.14 -19.62 15.94
C VAL A 21 16.00 -18.97 14.56
N GLY A 22 16.30 -19.78 13.54
CA GLY A 22 15.69 -19.76 12.20
C GLY A 22 15.53 -18.41 11.49
N ASP A 23 16.57 -17.98 10.78
CA ASP A 23 16.52 -16.87 9.80
C ASP A 23 15.74 -17.21 8.51
N ALA A 24 15.29 -18.46 8.35
CA ALA A 24 14.70 -18.98 7.10
C ALA A 24 13.26 -18.51 6.78
N GLY A 25 12.66 -17.63 7.59
CA GLY A 25 11.25 -17.21 7.43
C GLY A 25 11.01 -15.70 7.46
N ARG A 26 12.07 -14.88 7.42
CA ARG A 26 11.96 -13.42 7.49
C ARG A 26 11.84 -12.81 6.10
N LEU A 27 10.84 -11.95 5.90
CA LEU A 27 10.73 -11.20 4.66
C LEU A 27 11.75 -10.07 4.64
N LEU A 28 12.49 -9.96 3.54
CA LEU A 28 13.42 -8.87 3.30
C LEU A 28 12.70 -7.73 2.61
N LEU A 29 12.57 -6.60 3.31
CA LEU A 29 12.06 -5.37 2.74
C LEU A 29 13.25 -4.46 2.42
N ARG A 30 13.60 -4.35 1.15
CA ARG A 30 14.71 -3.51 0.68
C ARG A 30 14.18 -2.10 0.43
N VAL A 31 14.73 -1.11 1.12
CA VAL A 31 14.39 0.30 0.89
C VAL A 31 15.38 0.87 -0.10
N LEU A 32 14.92 1.24 -1.29
CA LEU A 32 15.75 1.96 -2.26
C LEU A 32 15.68 3.46 -2.00
N HIS A 33 16.86 4.04 -1.78
CA HIS A 33 17.00 5.47 -1.63
C HIS A 33 16.81 6.16 -2.98
N VAL A 34 16.30 7.40 -2.95
CA VAL A 34 16.09 8.20 -4.17
C VAL A 34 17.37 8.36 -5.02
N SER A 35 18.55 8.30 -4.39
CA SER A 35 19.85 8.41 -5.05
C SER A 35 20.22 7.18 -5.90
N GLU A 36 19.58 6.03 -5.65
CA GLU A 36 19.86 4.75 -6.31
C GLU A 36 18.80 4.40 -7.36
N SER A 37 17.66 5.10 -7.37
CA SER A 37 16.62 4.92 -8.38
C SER A 37 16.93 5.77 -9.62
N PRO A 38 16.99 5.18 -10.83
CA PRO A 38 17.29 5.90 -12.06
C PRO A 38 16.19 6.90 -12.49
N ALA A 39 14.98 6.78 -11.95
CA ALA A 39 13.85 7.66 -12.23
C ALA A 39 12.91 7.78 -11.02
N PRO A 40 13.28 8.57 -9.99
CA PRO A 40 12.48 8.64 -8.78
C PRO A 40 11.17 9.39 -9.02
N LEU A 41 10.07 8.80 -8.58
CA LEU A 41 8.77 9.45 -8.63
C LEU A 41 8.75 10.64 -7.67
N THR A 42 8.31 11.79 -8.17
CA THR A 42 8.19 13.02 -7.39
C THR A 42 6.76 13.52 -7.42
N VAL A 43 6.30 14.01 -6.27
CA VAL A 43 4.98 14.61 -6.09
C VAL A 43 5.17 16.08 -5.74
N ARG A 44 4.66 16.98 -6.56
CA ARG A 44 4.64 18.43 -6.32
C ARG A 44 3.34 18.81 -5.63
N VAL A 45 3.42 19.59 -4.56
CA VAL A 45 2.27 20.00 -3.75
C VAL A 45 1.99 21.47 -3.97
N SER A 46 0.77 21.76 -4.41
CA SER A 46 0.27 23.12 -4.57
C SER A 46 -0.15 23.72 -3.22
N PRO A 47 0.10 25.01 -2.94
CA PRO A 47 -0.30 25.64 -1.68
C PRO A 47 -1.82 25.64 -1.49
N SER A 48 -2.59 25.51 -2.57
CA SER A 48 -4.06 25.47 -2.53
C SER A 48 -4.63 24.27 -1.74
N VAL A 49 -3.84 23.20 -1.55
CA VAL A 49 -4.27 22.05 -0.75
C VAL A 49 -4.26 22.32 0.76
N LYS A 50 -3.63 23.41 1.22
CA LYS A 50 -3.47 23.69 2.65
C LYS A 50 -4.82 23.84 3.37
N ASP A 51 -5.81 24.42 2.70
CA ASP A 51 -7.13 24.70 3.28
C ASP A 51 -8.06 23.49 3.26
N VAL A 52 -7.74 22.48 2.45
CA VAL A 52 -8.63 21.33 2.21
C VAL A 52 -8.07 20.05 2.80
N ARG A 53 -6.80 19.74 2.49
CA ARG A 53 -6.10 18.53 2.88
C ARG A 53 -4.57 18.69 2.69
N PRO A 54 -3.85 19.29 3.66
CA PRO A 54 -2.47 19.72 3.45
C PRO A 54 -1.44 18.59 3.32
N PHE A 55 -1.69 17.40 3.87
CA PHE A 55 -0.66 16.37 4.03
C PHE A 55 -0.80 15.26 3.00
N ILE A 56 0.30 14.92 2.35
CA ILE A 56 0.44 13.79 1.43
C ILE A 56 1.77 13.10 1.66
N VAL A 57 1.75 11.77 1.63
CA VAL A 57 2.92 10.89 1.68
C VAL A 57 2.76 9.86 0.56
N GLY A 58 3.87 9.54 -0.11
CA GLY A 58 3.91 8.53 -1.16
C GLY A 58 4.99 7.50 -0.92
N ALA A 59 4.80 6.30 -1.45
CA ALA A 59 5.81 5.24 -1.50
C ALA A 59 5.60 4.41 -2.77
N VAL A 60 6.67 3.87 -3.35
CA VAL A 60 6.55 2.88 -4.44
C VAL A 60 6.92 1.52 -3.87
N VAL A 61 6.10 0.50 -4.11
CA VAL A 61 6.41 -0.89 -3.75
C VAL A 61 6.52 -1.71 -5.04
N ARG A 62 7.67 -2.35 -5.24
CA ARG A 62 7.95 -3.22 -6.38
C ARG A 62 8.08 -4.67 -5.95
N GLY A 63 7.73 -5.57 -6.88
CA GLY A 63 7.87 -7.01 -6.69
C GLY A 63 6.72 -7.66 -5.93
N MET A 64 5.53 -7.05 -5.91
CA MET A 64 4.35 -7.73 -5.36
C MET A 64 3.81 -8.78 -6.34
N ASP A 65 3.46 -9.95 -5.83
CA ASP A 65 2.68 -10.94 -6.57
C ASP A 65 1.20 -10.87 -6.16
N LEU A 66 0.39 -10.23 -7.02
CA LEU A 66 -1.06 -10.14 -6.88
C LEU A 66 -1.82 -11.14 -7.76
N GLN A 67 -1.12 -11.91 -8.61
CA GLN A 67 -1.73 -12.91 -9.48
C GLN A 67 -2.12 -14.16 -8.70
N ALA A 68 -1.26 -14.57 -7.77
CA ALA A 68 -1.40 -15.82 -7.07
C ALA A 68 -2.65 -15.86 -6.17
N GLY A 69 -3.49 -16.86 -6.43
CA GLY A 69 -4.65 -17.21 -5.62
C GLY A 69 -5.56 -16.01 -5.28
N ASN A 70 -5.64 -15.69 -3.99
CA ASN A 70 -6.50 -14.65 -3.43
C ASN A 70 -5.74 -13.39 -2.96
N ALA A 71 -4.47 -13.21 -3.35
CA ALA A 71 -3.61 -12.12 -2.89
C ALA A 71 -4.25 -10.73 -3.10
N LEU A 72 -4.75 -10.43 -4.30
CA LEU A 72 -5.44 -9.16 -4.61
C LEU A 72 -6.66 -8.92 -3.71
N LYS A 73 -7.47 -9.95 -3.44
CA LYS A 73 -8.65 -9.82 -2.57
C LYS A 73 -8.25 -9.55 -1.12
N ARG A 74 -7.21 -10.23 -0.63
CA ARG A 74 -6.63 -10.01 0.71
C ARG A 74 -6.10 -8.59 0.82
N PHE A 75 -5.37 -8.12 -0.19
CA PHE A 75 -4.86 -6.74 -0.26
C PHE A 75 -5.98 -5.69 -0.17
N LEU A 76 -7.02 -5.79 -1.01
CA LEU A 76 -8.16 -4.86 -0.99
C LEU A 76 -8.93 -4.90 0.34
N THR A 77 -9.04 -6.09 0.95
CA THR A 77 -9.66 -6.25 2.27
C THR A 77 -8.82 -5.58 3.37
N SER A 78 -7.50 -5.78 3.35
CA SER A 78 -6.57 -5.13 4.27
C SER A 78 -6.60 -3.61 4.13
N GLN A 79 -6.62 -3.09 2.91
CA GLN A 79 -6.78 -1.65 2.66
C GLN A 79 -8.09 -1.13 3.25
N THR A 80 -9.21 -1.83 3.02
CA THR A 80 -10.52 -1.44 3.56
C THR A 80 -10.52 -1.43 5.09
N ARG A 81 -9.89 -2.43 5.70
CA ARG A 81 -9.75 -2.51 7.16
C ARG A 81 -8.90 -1.36 7.73
N LEU A 82 -7.77 -1.03 7.11
CA LEU A 82 -6.95 0.12 7.49
C LEU A 82 -7.71 1.45 7.35
N HIS A 83 -8.59 1.56 6.36
CA HIS A 83 -9.46 2.73 6.21
C HIS A 83 -10.48 2.87 7.37
N GLU A 84 -10.95 1.76 7.91
CA GLU A 84 -11.92 1.75 9.02
C GLU A 84 -11.24 1.97 10.37
N GLU A 85 -10.08 1.37 10.59
CA GLU A 85 -9.35 1.38 11.86
C GLU A 85 -8.49 2.66 12.01
N LEU A 86 -7.45 2.83 11.18
CA LEU A 86 -6.47 3.91 11.34
C LEU A 86 -6.88 5.22 10.67
N CYS A 87 -7.65 5.15 9.59
CA CYS A 87 -8.03 6.34 8.83
C CYS A 87 -9.33 7.00 9.31
N GLU A 88 -9.91 6.56 10.43
CA GLU A 88 -11.19 7.03 10.98
C GLU A 88 -12.29 7.12 9.91
N LYS A 89 -12.47 6.04 9.13
CA LYS A 89 -13.42 5.99 8.01
C LYS A 89 -13.14 7.10 6.99
N ARG A 90 -11.90 7.18 6.54
CA ARG A 90 -11.39 8.15 5.55
C ARG A 90 -11.35 9.62 5.97
N THR A 91 -11.81 9.93 7.18
CA THR A 91 -11.89 11.30 7.72
C THR A 91 -10.49 11.82 8.03
N ALA A 92 -9.74 11.07 8.84
CA ALA A 92 -8.40 11.44 9.25
C ALA A 92 -7.40 11.29 8.10
N ALA A 93 -7.37 10.13 7.44
CA ALA A 93 -6.47 9.84 6.33
C ALA A 93 -7.17 9.10 5.18
N THR A 94 -6.59 9.02 4.01
CA THR A 94 -7.10 8.19 2.91
C THR A 94 -5.92 7.58 2.18
N ILE A 95 -5.95 6.24 2.10
CA ILE A 95 -5.00 5.49 1.29
C ILE A 95 -5.59 5.39 -0.12
N ALA A 96 -4.76 5.63 -1.13
CA ALA A 96 -5.04 5.16 -2.47
C ALA A 96 -3.84 4.40 -3.02
N THR A 97 -4.15 3.49 -3.93
CA THR A 97 -3.21 2.53 -4.50
C THR A 97 -3.37 2.57 -6.00
N HIS A 98 -2.25 2.68 -6.69
CA HIS A 98 -2.17 2.91 -8.12
C HIS A 98 -1.23 1.90 -8.75
N ASP A 99 -1.58 1.39 -9.93
CA ASP A 99 -0.63 0.66 -10.76
C ASP A 99 0.45 1.62 -11.26
N LEU A 100 1.71 1.39 -10.85
CA LEU A 100 2.82 2.27 -11.18
C LEU A 100 3.04 2.36 -12.70
N ARG A 101 2.75 1.29 -13.46
CA ARG A 101 2.94 1.27 -14.92
C ARG A 101 1.98 2.20 -15.65
N ALA A 102 0.86 2.52 -15.02
CA ALA A 102 -0.17 3.41 -15.54
C ALA A 102 -0.01 4.86 -15.06
N VAL A 103 1.00 5.16 -14.24
CA VAL A 103 1.29 6.47 -13.67
C VAL A 103 2.54 7.06 -14.32
N ARG A 104 2.51 8.33 -14.68
CA ARG A 104 3.58 9.07 -15.35
C ARG A 104 3.99 10.31 -14.55
N GLY A 105 5.11 10.20 -13.84
CA GLY A 105 5.67 11.33 -13.10
C GLY A 105 6.18 12.47 -13.99
N PRO A 106 6.32 13.69 -13.45
CA PRO A 106 6.05 14.11 -12.07
C PRO A 106 4.55 14.28 -11.78
N LEU A 107 4.15 13.97 -10.54
CA LEU A 107 2.77 14.09 -10.08
C LEU A 107 2.52 15.46 -9.47
N LEU A 108 1.32 15.99 -9.66
CA LEU A 108 0.88 17.26 -9.07
C LEU A 108 -0.30 17.02 -8.12
N TYR A 109 -0.06 17.19 -6.82
CA TYR A 109 -1.10 17.24 -5.80
C TYR A 109 -1.57 18.68 -5.63
N GLY A 110 -2.79 18.96 -6.08
CA GLY A 110 -3.36 20.30 -6.05
C GLY A 110 -4.84 20.28 -5.70
N THR A 111 -5.48 21.45 -5.78
CA THR A 111 -6.94 21.53 -5.75
C THR A 111 -7.49 22.06 -7.06
N ARG A 112 -8.66 21.58 -7.45
CA ARG A 112 -9.39 22.07 -8.63
C ARG A 112 -10.82 22.39 -8.24
N LEU A 113 -11.44 23.30 -8.99
CA LEU A 113 -12.86 23.57 -8.85
C LEU A 113 -13.66 22.34 -9.27
N PRO A 114 -14.80 22.02 -8.61
CA PRO A 114 -15.62 20.85 -8.93
C PRO A 114 -16.09 20.78 -10.39
N GLN A 115 -16.14 21.92 -11.09
CA GLN A 115 -16.58 22.05 -12.48
C GLN A 115 -15.50 21.74 -13.52
N ASP A 116 -14.23 21.86 -13.13
CA ASP A 116 -13.06 21.70 -13.99
C ASP A 116 -12.35 20.36 -13.74
N LEU A 117 -12.56 19.76 -12.57
CA LEU A 117 -12.04 18.44 -12.23
C LEU A 117 -12.82 17.37 -13.01
N LYS A 118 -12.13 16.73 -13.97
CA LYS A 118 -12.61 15.55 -14.69
C LYS A 118 -11.86 14.31 -14.20
N ILE A 119 -12.59 13.26 -13.88
CA ILE A 119 -12.02 11.99 -13.44
C ILE A 119 -12.81 10.83 -14.05
N VAL A 120 -12.13 9.72 -14.33
CA VAL A 120 -12.76 8.44 -14.66
C VAL A 120 -12.76 7.59 -13.40
N PRO A 121 -13.78 7.67 -12.54
CA PRO A 121 -13.77 6.95 -11.27
C PRO A 121 -13.91 5.45 -11.49
N LEU A 122 -13.47 4.66 -10.52
CA LEU A 122 -13.54 3.19 -10.61
C LEU A 122 -14.94 2.69 -10.98
N GLY A 123 -15.01 1.88 -12.03
CA GLY A 123 -16.24 1.25 -12.50
C GLY A 123 -17.27 2.18 -13.13
N ARG A 124 -16.94 3.44 -13.42
CA ARG A 124 -17.83 4.37 -14.17
C ARG A 124 -17.11 4.99 -15.37
N ARG A 125 -17.85 5.78 -16.14
CA ARG A 125 -17.31 6.58 -17.26
C ARG A 125 -16.74 7.90 -16.76
N GLU A 126 -16.00 8.60 -17.63
CA GLU A 126 -15.52 9.95 -17.36
C GLU A 126 -16.66 10.87 -16.95
N VAL A 127 -16.50 11.52 -15.81
CA VAL A 127 -17.46 12.46 -15.23
C VAL A 127 -16.74 13.60 -14.56
N LYS A 128 -17.41 14.75 -14.47
CA LYS A 128 -16.92 15.86 -13.66
C LYS A 128 -17.12 15.57 -12.18
N ALA A 129 -16.25 16.09 -11.32
CA ALA A 129 -16.34 15.89 -9.87
C ALA A 129 -17.68 16.35 -9.30
N LYS A 130 -18.20 17.50 -9.76
CA LYS A 130 -19.52 18.00 -9.36
C LYS A 130 -20.64 17.00 -9.66
N ASP A 131 -20.63 16.43 -10.86
CA ASP A 131 -21.65 15.48 -11.30
C ASP A 131 -21.51 14.15 -10.56
N LEU A 132 -20.27 13.70 -10.33
CA LEU A 132 -19.98 12.50 -9.54
C LEU A 132 -20.48 12.63 -8.10
N VAL A 133 -20.16 13.75 -7.43
CA VAL A 133 -20.62 14.02 -6.06
C VAL A 133 -22.15 14.07 -6.02
N ARG A 134 -22.79 14.75 -6.98
CA ARG A 134 -24.26 14.81 -7.07
C ARG A 134 -24.89 13.43 -7.29
N GLN A 135 -24.34 12.62 -8.19
CA GLN A 135 -24.83 11.25 -8.43
C GLN A 135 -24.73 10.40 -7.17
N LEU A 136 -23.58 10.46 -6.50
CA LEU A 136 -23.35 9.72 -5.25
C LEU A 136 -24.27 10.22 -4.13
N GLN A 137 -24.57 11.52 -4.05
CA GLN A 137 -25.54 12.08 -3.09
C GLN A 137 -26.96 11.57 -3.38
N LEU A 138 -27.38 11.55 -4.64
CA LEU A 138 -28.70 11.04 -5.04
C LEU A 138 -28.84 9.54 -4.75
N GLU A 139 -27.82 8.74 -5.09
CA GLU A 139 -27.78 7.31 -4.74
C GLU A 139 -27.86 7.11 -3.22
N ALA A 140 -27.14 7.92 -2.44
CA ALA A 140 -27.16 7.88 -0.98
C ALA A 140 -28.57 8.15 -0.41
N GLU A 141 -29.25 9.17 -0.95
CA GLU A 141 -30.61 9.52 -0.56
C GLU A 141 -31.62 8.44 -0.95
N GLU A 142 -31.50 7.88 -2.15
CA GLU A 142 -32.35 6.77 -2.61
C GLU A 142 -32.18 5.54 -1.72
N HIS A 143 -30.93 5.18 -1.40
CA HIS A 143 -30.64 4.09 -0.47
C HIS A 143 -31.21 4.32 0.92
N ARG A 144 -31.18 5.56 1.43
CA ARG A 144 -31.84 5.94 2.71
C ARG A 144 -33.35 5.80 2.63
N LYS A 145 -33.97 6.26 1.54
CA LYS A 145 -35.42 6.17 1.30
C LYS A 145 -35.89 4.71 1.19
N GLN A 146 -35.14 3.88 0.45
CA GLN A 146 -35.49 2.49 0.19
C GLN A 146 -35.31 1.57 1.41
N LYS A 147 -34.22 1.74 2.18
CA LYS A 147 -33.92 0.89 3.34
C LYS A 147 -34.51 1.39 4.67
N LYS A 148 -35.18 2.55 4.71
CA LYS A 148 -35.64 3.23 5.96
C LYS A 148 -34.57 3.26 7.07
N ARG A 149 -33.29 3.29 6.67
CA ARG A 149 -32.13 3.29 7.57
C ARG A 149 -31.34 4.56 7.31
N GLN A 150 -30.95 5.27 8.38
CA GLN A 150 -30.13 6.48 8.27
C GLN A 150 -28.70 6.20 7.76
N ASN A 151 -28.22 4.96 7.97
CA ASN A 151 -26.86 4.56 7.61
C ASN A 151 -26.76 4.25 6.11
N VAL A 152 -25.99 5.08 5.41
CA VAL A 152 -25.56 4.82 4.02
C VAL A 152 -24.33 3.91 4.04
N SER A 153 -24.21 3.03 3.04
CA SER A 153 -23.09 2.10 2.92
C SER A 153 -22.14 2.55 1.80
N GLY A 154 -20.87 2.16 1.88
CA GLY A 154 -19.89 2.42 0.83
C GLY A 154 -19.43 3.88 0.72
N LEU A 155 -19.20 4.33 -0.51
CA LEU A 155 -18.61 5.64 -0.84
C LEU A 155 -19.43 6.82 -0.34
N HIS A 156 -20.76 6.64 -0.28
CA HIS A 156 -21.71 7.67 0.12
C HIS A 156 -21.49 8.17 1.55
N ARG A 157 -20.85 7.36 2.40
CA ARG A 157 -20.48 7.77 3.76
C ARG A 157 -19.49 8.92 3.78
N TYR A 158 -18.70 9.11 2.74
CA TYR A 158 -17.58 10.05 2.72
C TYR A 158 -17.90 11.36 2.00
N LEU A 159 -19.09 11.48 1.41
CA LEU A 159 -19.50 12.68 0.67
C LEU A 159 -19.58 13.91 1.55
N HIS A 160 -20.00 13.76 2.82
CA HIS A 160 -20.07 14.86 3.78
C HIS A 160 -18.71 15.51 4.06
N LEU A 161 -17.58 14.82 3.78
CA LEU A 161 -16.23 15.38 3.93
C LEU A 161 -15.90 16.44 2.87
N LEU A 162 -16.72 16.52 1.80
CA LEU A 162 -16.62 17.49 0.72
C LEU A 162 -17.70 18.58 0.80
N ASP A 163 -18.67 18.48 1.72
CA ASP A 163 -19.74 19.45 1.83
C ASP A 163 -19.19 20.80 2.29
N GLY A 164 -19.58 21.87 1.59
CA GLY A 164 -19.16 23.25 1.89
C GLY A 164 -17.76 23.64 1.41
N LYS A 165 -17.02 22.76 0.73
CA LYS A 165 -15.69 23.07 0.18
C LYS A 165 -15.79 23.63 -1.23
N GLU A 166 -15.15 24.78 -1.47
CA GLU A 166 -15.13 25.44 -2.78
C GLU A 166 -14.22 24.73 -3.79
N SER A 167 -13.16 24.08 -3.30
CA SER A 167 -12.17 23.37 -4.11
C SER A 167 -11.95 21.95 -3.61
N TYR A 168 -11.67 21.05 -4.54
CA TYR A 168 -11.51 19.62 -4.31
C TYR A 168 -10.06 19.18 -4.55
N PRO A 169 -9.47 18.37 -3.66
CA PRO A 169 -8.09 17.95 -3.81
C PRO A 169 -8.01 16.86 -4.87
N CYS A 170 -7.00 16.91 -5.72
CA CYS A 170 -6.78 15.93 -6.77
C CYS A 170 -5.29 15.67 -6.96
N LEU A 171 -4.96 14.43 -7.31
CA LEU A 171 -3.64 14.06 -7.78
C LEU A 171 -3.69 13.93 -9.30
N VAL A 172 -2.83 14.67 -9.98
CA VAL A 172 -2.76 14.77 -11.43
C VAL A 172 -1.42 14.22 -11.92
N ASP A 173 -1.47 13.48 -13.02
CA ASP A 173 -0.32 12.89 -13.69
C ASP A 173 0.39 13.87 -14.63
N ALA A 174 1.57 13.53 -15.14
CA ALA A 174 2.28 14.38 -16.12
C ALA A 174 1.50 14.58 -17.43
N ASP A 175 0.65 13.62 -17.79
CA ASP A 175 -0.25 13.71 -18.95
C ASP A 175 -1.48 14.62 -18.69
N GLY A 176 -1.61 15.19 -17.48
CA GLY A 176 -2.72 16.07 -17.09
C GLY A 176 -3.97 15.34 -16.62
N ASP A 177 -3.92 14.01 -16.53
CA ASP A 177 -5.02 13.16 -16.08
C ASP A 177 -5.15 13.11 -14.55
N VAL A 178 -6.38 13.16 -14.03
CA VAL A 178 -6.62 12.97 -12.59
C VAL A 178 -6.56 11.48 -12.26
N ILE A 179 -5.59 11.09 -11.44
CA ILE A 179 -5.38 9.69 -11.00
C ILE A 179 -6.04 9.40 -9.66
N SER A 180 -6.21 10.41 -8.81
CA SER A 180 -6.87 10.28 -7.51
C SER A 180 -7.71 11.51 -7.17
N PHE A 181 -8.88 11.26 -6.58
CA PHE A 181 -9.76 12.27 -5.98
C PHE A 181 -10.03 11.93 -4.50
N PRO A 182 -9.08 12.23 -3.59
CA PRO A 182 -9.28 12.00 -2.16
C PRO A 182 -10.40 12.89 -1.57
N PRO A 183 -11.17 12.42 -0.58
CA PRO A 183 -11.20 11.07 0.02
C PRO A 183 -12.16 10.09 -0.69
N ILE A 184 -12.64 10.43 -1.89
CA ILE A 184 -13.76 9.74 -2.55
C ILE A 184 -13.30 8.50 -3.31
N THR A 185 -12.51 8.68 -4.38
CA THR A 185 -12.21 7.59 -5.31
C THR A 185 -10.91 7.83 -6.08
N ASN A 186 -10.32 6.74 -6.54
CA ASN A 186 -9.22 6.71 -7.50
C ASN A 186 -9.73 6.54 -8.93
N SER A 187 -8.83 6.76 -9.89
CA SER A 187 -9.12 6.64 -11.32
C SER A 187 -9.06 5.18 -11.80
N GLU A 188 -9.94 4.81 -12.73
CA GLU A 188 -9.91 3.51 -13.43
C GLU A 188 -8.63 3.33 -14.24
N LYS A 189 -7.99 4.42 -14.69
CA LYS A 189 -6.71 4.38 -15.43
C LYS A 189 -5.60 3.71 -14.64
N THR A 190 -5.53 4.02 -13.34
CA THR A 190 -4.47 3.54 -12.43
C THR A 190 -4.93 2.36 -11.57
N LYS A 191 -5.99 1.66 -11.98
CA LYS A 191 -6.56 0.57 -11.20
C LYS A 191 -5.60 -0.60 -11.07
N VAL A 192 -5.40 -1.04 -9.84
CA VAL A 192 -4.63 -2.25 -9.54
C VAL A 192 -5.34 -3.48 -10.11
N LYS A 193 -4.60 -4.25 -10.90
CA LYS A 193 -5.04 -5.51 -11.50
C LYS A 193 -4.24 -6.66 -10.88
N LYS A 194 -4.67 -7.89 -11.15
CA LYS A 194 -3.88 -9.06 -10.77
C LYS A 194 -2.47 -9.05 -11.40
N THR A 195 -2.32 -8.45 -12.59
CA THR A 195 -1.04 -8.33 -13.33
C THR A 195 -0.11 -7.26 -12.79
N THR A 196 -0.57 -6.46 -11.84
CA THR A 196 0.20 -5.35 -11.30
C THR A 196 1.24 -5.90 -10.32
N SER A 197 2.52 -5.69 -10.65
CA SER A 197 3.66 -6.03 -9.79
C SER A 197 4.19 -4.83 -8.99
N ASP A 198 3.99 -3.64 -9.57
CA ASP A 198 4.57 -2.39 -9.07
C ASP A 198 3.43 -1.43 -8.73
N LEU A 199 3.44 -0.94 -7.49
CA LEU A 199 2.37 -0.16 -6.91
C LEU A 199 2.90 1.18 -6.45
N PHE A 200 2.22 2.25 -6.85
CA PHE A 200 2.37 3.54 -6.20
C PHE A 200 1.31 3.66 -5.11
N LEU A 201 1.77 3.90 -3.89
CA LEU A 201 0.94 4.12 -2.70
C LEU A 201 0.91 5.61 -2.40
N GLU A 202 -0.29 6.13 -2.18
CA GLU A 202 -0.49 7.47 -1.64
C GLU A 202 -1.29 7.42 -0.35
N VAL A 203 -0.93 8.28 0.60
CA VAL A 203 -1.72 8.54 1.80
C VAL A 203 -1.87 10.03 1.97
N THR A 204 -3.12 10.50 1.95
CA THR A 204 -3.46 11.91 2.17
C THR A 204 -4.17 12.09 3.49
N SER A 205 -3.88 13.15 4.26
CA SER A 205 -4.52 13.44 5.55
C SER A 205 -4.88 14.90 5.68
N ALA A 206 -6.01 15.15 6.34
CA ALA A 206 -6.43 16.49 6.73
C ALA A 206 -5.93 16.87 8.14
N ALA A 207 -5.54 15.88 8.96
CA ALA A 207 -5.26 16.08 10.38
C ALA A 207 -3.76 16.22 10.66
N SER A 208 -2.94 15.26 10.24
CA SER A 208 -1.50 15.30 10.52
C SER A 208 -0.67 14.49 9.53
N LEU A 209 0.61 14.88 9.41
CA LEU A 209 1.59 14.12 8.64
C LEU A 209 1.93 12.78 9.32
N GLN A 210 1.92 12.73 10.65
CA GLN A 210 2.26 11.51 11.39
C GLN A 210 1.26 10.39 11.09
N ILE A 211 -0.05 10.69 11.05
CA ILE A 211 -1.06 9.70 10.66
C ILE A 211 -0.79 9.17 9.25
N CYS A 212 -0.37 10.02 8.29
CA CYS A 212 -0.02 9.54 6.96
C CYS A 212 1.13 8.52 7.00
N LYS A 213 2.16 8.79 7.80
CA LYS A 213 3.32 7.90 7.94
C LYS A 213 2.93 6.59 8.61
N ASP A 214 2.21 6.64 9.74
CA ASP A 214 1.79 5.46 10.48
C ASP A 214 0.89 4.55 9.63
N VAL A 215 -0.02 5.15 8.86
CA VAL A 215 -0.89 4.44 7.91
C VAL A 215 -0.08 3.82 6.76
N MET A 216 0.91 4.54 6.24
CA MET A 216 1.78 4.03 5.18
C MET A 216 2.67 2.88 5.67
N ASP A 217 3.23 2.98 6.89
CA ASP A 217 4.02 1.92 7.52
C ASP A 217 3.15 0.66 7.68
N ALA A 218 1.95 0.81 8.25
CA ALA A 218 1.00 -0.30 8.42
C ALA A 218 0.62 -0.94 7.08
N LEU A 219 0.38 -0.14 6.04
CA LEU A 219 0.05 -0.64 4.70
C LEU A 219 1.19 -1.44 4.09
N VAL A 220 2.41 -0.92 4.14
CA VAL A 220 3.62 -1.60 3.62
C VAL A 220 3.88 -2.90 4.37
N LEU A 221 3.73 -2.91 5.70
CA LEU A 221 3.83 -4.14 6.50
C LEU A 221 2.76 -5.17 6.12
N LYS A 222 1.51 -4.76 5.89
CA LYS A 222 0.46 -5.66 5.41
C LYS A 222 0.73 -6.20 4.00
N MET A 223 1.32 -5.40 3.12
CA MET A 223 1.74 -5.85 1.79
C MET A 223 2.84 -6.92 1.90
N ALA A 224 3.80 -6.72 2.80
CA ALA A 224 4.81 -7.72 3.11
C ALA A 224 4.17 -9.02 3.63
N GLU A 225 3.33 -8.96 4.66
CA GLU A 225 2.63 -10.14 5.19
C GLU A 225 1.87 -10.93 4.10
N ILE A 226 1.17 -10.23 3.19
CA ILE A 226 0.46 -10.88 2.08
C ILE A 226 1.42 -11.56 1.12
N GLN A 227 2.55 -10.91 0.77
CA GLN A 227 3.56 -11.51 -0.08
C GLN A 227 4.13 -12.80 0.53
N LYS A 228 4.38 -12.82 1.85
CA LYS A 228 4.83 -14.03 2.56
C LYS A 228 3.84 -15.18 2.37
N GLN A 229 2.58 -14.91 2.69
CA GLN A 229 1.52 -15.92 2.63
C GLN A 229 1.32 -16.46 1.21
N THR A 230 1.49 -15.60 0.21
CA THR A 230 1.43 -15.98 -1.20
C THR A 230 2.53 -16.97 -1.56
N VAL A 231 3.77 -16.70 -1.14
CA VAL A 231 4.93 -17.54 -1.43
C VAL A 231 4.84 -18.88 -0.69
N GLU A 232 4.50 -18.86 0.60
CA GLU A 232 4.28 -20.08 1.39
C GLU A 232 3.17 -20.96 0.78
N SER A 233 2.07 -20.34 0.32
CA SER A 233 0.97 -21.10 -0.33
C SER A 233 1.35 -21.70 -1.69
N GLN A 234 2.35 -21.13 -2.38
CA GLN A 234 2.85 -21.66 -3.65
C GLN A 234 3.82 -22.84 -3.42
N GLU A 235 4.64 -22.77 -2.36
CA GLU A 235 5.55 -23.86 -1.98
C GLU A 235 4.77 -25.10 -1.54
N ASP A 236 3.73 -24.94 -0.71
CA ASP A 236 2.86 -26.05 -0.28
C ASP A 236 2.05 -26.68 -1.42
N GLY A 237 1.66 -25.90 -2.43
CA GLY A 237 0.92 -26.39 -3.61
C GLY A 237 1.79 -27.13 -4.63
N SER A 238 3.12 -27.00 -4.55
CA SER A 238 4.07 -27.66 -5.45
C SER A 238 4.51 -29.06 -4.97
N LEU A 239 4.26 -29.39 -3.70
CA LEU A 239 4.67 -30.65 -3.08
C LEU A 239 3.61 -31.77 -3.15
N SER A 240 2.48 -31.56 -3.84
CA SER A 240 1.39 -32.54 -3.90
C SER A 240 1.23 -33.30 -5.24
N ASP A 241 2.11 -33.12 -6.23
CA ASP A 241 1.97 -33.75 -7.56
C ASP A 241 3.23 -34.56 -7.99
N THR A 242 3.78 -35.38 -7.10
CA THR A 242 4.81 -36.38 -7.49
C THR A 242 4.63 -37.70 -6.76
N GLU A 243 3.56 -38.44 -7.04
CA GLU A 243 3.50 -39.89 -6.78
C GLU A 243 2.56 -40.55 -7.82
N ALA A 244 2.97 -40.58 -9.09
CA ALA A 244 2.62 -41.61 -10.07
C ALA A 244 3.33 -41.33 -11.41
N ASP A 245 4.47 -41.98 -11.65
CA ASP A 245 4.57 -43.09 -12.61
C ASP A 245 6.04 -43.30 -12.99
N ALA A 246 6.56 -44.48 -12.66
CA ALA A 246 7.91 -44.88 -13.02
C ALA A 246 7.89 -45.58 -14.39
N LEU A 247 8.95 -45.34 -15.17
CA LEU A 247 9.40 -46.02 -16.40
C LEU A 247 9.00 -45.35 -17.73
N SER A 248 9.96 -44.64 -18.35
CA SER A 248 10.75 -45.19 -19.48
C SER A 248 11.45 -44.08 -20.30
N GLY A 249 12.76 -44.21 -20.49
CA GLY A 249 13.42 -43.99 -21.80
C GLY A 249 13.76 -42.57 -22.30
N GLN A 250 15.08 -42.33 -22.39
CA GLN A 250 15.81 -41.64 -23.47
C GLN A 250 15.95 -40.10 -23.45
N LEU A 251 17.22 -39.68 -23.49
CA LEU A 251 17.72 -38.34 -23.88
C LEU A 251 17.31 -38.01 -25.33
N PRO A 252 17.15 -36.71 -25.67
CA PRO A 252 18.26 -36.04 -26.37
C PRO A 252 18.56 -34.60 -25.93
N ASP A 253 19.79 -34.27 -26.26
CA ASP A 253 20.55 -33.03 -26.18
C ASP A 253 19.99 -31.91 -27.10
N SER A 254 19.93 -30.66 -26.60
CA SER A 254 20.30 -29.42 -27.32
C SER A 254 19.78 -28.19 -26.57
N GLY A 255 20.65 -27.18 -26.48
CA GLY A 255 20.55 -26.10 -25.50
C GLY A 255 19.56 -25.00 -25.80
N ALA A 256 19.12 -24.36 -24.71
CA ALA A 256 18.77 -22.95 -24.68
C ALA A 256 18.99 -22.45 -23.24
N ASP A 257 19.82 -21.42 -23.18
CA ASP A 257 20.15 -20.59 -22.05
C ASP A 257 18.89 -20.04 -21.35
N ALA A 258 18.81 -20.23 -20.04
CA ALA A 258 18.16 -19.31 -19.08
C ALA A 258 18.34 -19.89 -17.68
N GLY A 259 19.25 -19.30 -16.91
CA GLY A 259 19.43 -19.59 -15.50
C GLY A 259 18.10 -19.48 -14.76
N ALA A 260 17.59 -20.61 -14.29
CA ALA A 260 16.63 -20.63 -13.21
C ALA A 260 17.39 -20.16 -11.96
N GLU A 261 17.41 -18.85 -11.75
CA GLU A 261 17.73 -18.27 -10.45
C GLU A 261 16.79 -18.93 -9.44
N LYS A 262 17.38 -19.78 -8.58
CA LYS A 262 16.80 -20.20 -7.31
C LYS A 262 16.02 -19.02 -6.73
N ALA A 263 14.71 -19.19 -6.55
CA ALA A 263 13.84 -18.20 -5.93
C ALA A 263 14.50 -17.71 -4.63
N GLY A 264 15.10 -16.52 -4.68
CA GLY A 264 15.63 -15.85 -3.52
C GLY A 264 14.49 -15.54 -2.54
N PRO A 265 14.81 -15.22 -1.28
CA PRO A 265 13.82 -14.81 -0.30
C PRO A 265 12.95 -13.71 -0.90
N ALA A 266 11.63 -13.87 -0.82
CA ALA A 266 10.64 -12.97 -1.41
C ALA A 266 10.87 -11.52 -1.00
N SER A 267 11.66 -10.80 -1.78
CA SER A 267 12.12 -9.48 -1.40
C SER A 267 11.21 -8.44 -2.01
N LEU A 268 10.54 -7.66 -1.16
CA LEU A 268 9.79 -6.48 -1.59
C LEU A 268 10.74 -5.29 -1.58
N VAL A 269 10.67 -4.50 -2.64
CA VAL A 269 11.47 -3.28 -2.77
C VAL A 269 10.56 -2.08 -2.55
N VAL A 270 10.89 -1.23 -1.58
CA VAL A 270 10.17 0.01 -1.30
C VAL A 270 11.04 1.18 -1.73
N GLU A 271 10.64 1.91 -2.77
CA GLU A 271 11.36 3.10 -3.22
C GLU A 271 10.81 4.35 -2.52
N GLN A 272 11.74 5.24 -2.20
CA GLN A 272 11.42 6.54 -1.64
C GLN A 272 10.75 7.45 -2.68
N VAL A 273 9.67 8.11 -2.26
CA VAL A 273 9.01 9.17 -3.05
C VAL A 273 9.28 10.52 -2.39
N ARG A 274 9.69 11.50 -3.19
CA ARG A 274 9.88 12.88 -2.73
C ARG A 274 8.61 13.68 -2.95
N VAL A 275 8.12 14.29 -1.87
CA VAL A 275 7.07 15.29 -1.89
C VAL A 275 7.73 16.66 -1.81
N LEU A 276 7.59 17.44 -2.87
CA LEU A 276 8.14 18.79 -3.04
C LEU A 276 7.01 19.80 -2.93
N ASP A 277 7.25 20.97 -2.35
CA ASP A 277 6.33 22.10 -2.56
C ASP A 277 6.53 22.69 -3.97
N GLU A 278 5.57 23.50 -4.44
CA GLU A 278 5.62 24.16 -5.76
C GLU A 278 6.93 24.93 -6.02
N ASP A 279 7.53 25.50 -4.99
CA ASP A 279 8.78 26.27 -5.07
C ASP A 279 10.05 25.40 -5.10
N GLY A 280 9.91 24.07 -5.10
CA GLY A 280 11.01 23.12 -5.08
C GLY A 280 11.63 22.71 -3.72
N PRO A 281 11.28 23.27 -2.53
CA PRO A 281 11.82 22.72 -1.29
C PRO A 281 11.18 21.35 -1.00
N LEU A 282 12.00 20.45 -0.46
CA LEU A 282 11.58 19.13 -0.04
C LEU A 282 10.68 19.24 1.20
N ARG A 283 9.42 18.82 1.06
CA ARG A 283 8.46 18.84 2.15
C ARG A 283 8.52 17.55 2.97
N VAL A 284 8.48 16.41 2.28
CA VAL A 284 8.51 15.08 2.90
C VAL A 284 9.21 14.09 1.99
N VAL A 285 9.99 13.19 2.58
CA VAL A 285 10.48 11.97 1.91
C VAL A 285 10.04 10.80 2.75
N TYR A 286 9.49 9.79 2.09
CA TYR A 286 9.09 8.54 2.73
C TYR A 286 9.46 7.36 1.84
N PRO A 287 9.93 6.23 2.41
CA PRO A 287 10.27 6.04 3.84
C PRO A 287 11.60 6.71 4.23
N SER A 288 11.63 7.46 5.33
CA SER A 288 12.86 8.08 5.87
C SER A 288 13.59 7.16 6.87
N LYS A 289 14.73 7.63 7.43
CA LYS A 289 15.55 6.84 8.39
C LYS A 289 14.81 6.43 9.68
N THR A 290 13.73 7.11 10.05
CA THR A 290 12.93 6.78 11.23
C THR A 290 11.67 5.98 10.89
N ASP A 291 11.28 5.93 9.61
CA ASP A 291 10.06 5.26 9.17
C ASP A 291 10.32 3.77 8.93
N LEU A 292 9.29 2.92 8.99
CA LEU A 292 9.39 1.44 9.02
C LEU A 292 10.17 0.86 10.22
N GLY A 293 10.38 1.64 11.28
CA GLY A 293 11.07 1.19 12.51
C GLY A 293 10.28 0.18 13.34
N LEU A 294 8.97 0.08 13.12
CA LEU A 294 8.07 -0.94 13.67
C LEU A 294 8.03 -2.18 12.75
N ALA A 295 9.17 -2.57 12.19
CA ALA A 295 9.26 -3.82 11.45
C ALA A 295 8.76 -4.93 12.39
N GLY A 296 7.60 -5.51 12.06
CA GLY A 296 7.04 -6.60 12.85
C GLY A 296 8.05 -7.73 12.98
N PRO A 297 7.87 -8.68 13.92
CA PRO A 297 8.86 -9.73 14.23
C PRO A 297 9.32 -10.58 13.02
N HIS A 298 8.63 -10.47 11.88
CA HIS A 298 8.86 -11.24 10.67
C HIS A 298 9.38 -10.43 9.46
N VAL A 299 9.67 -9.12 9.62
CA VAL A 299 10.17 -8.26 8.53
C VAL A 299 11.54 -7.71 8.88
N THR A 300 12.50 -7.84 7.96
CA THR A 300 13.83 -7.25 8.07
C THR A 300 13.95 -6.14 7.04
N VAL A 301 14.08 -4.89 7.51
CA VAL A 301 14.26 -3.73 6.63
C VAL A 301 15.75 -3.56 6.33
N VAL A 302 16.11 -3.75 5.06
CA VAL A 302 17.47 -3.53 4.56
C VAL A 302 17.49 -2.18 3.84
N ARG A 303 18.42 -1.30 4.21
CA ARG A 303 18.54 0.07 3.72
C ARG A 303 19.86 0.32 3.03
#